data_AF-A0A829ZUW5-F1
#
_entry.id   AF-A0A829ZUW5-F1
#
_cell.length_a   1.000
_cell.length_b   1.000
_cell.length_c   1.000
_cell.angle_alpha   90.00
_cell.angle_beta   90.00
_cell.angle_gamma   90.00
#
_symmetry.space_group_name_H-M   'P 1'
#
loop_
_entity.id
_entity.type
_entity.pdbx_description
1 polymer ?
#
loop_
_entity_poly.entity_id
_entity_poly.type
_entity_poly.pdbx_seq_one_letter_code
_entity_poly.pdbx_strand_id
1 'polypeptide(L)'
;MAGVWEAFLNWLGYGPEEEEGRSTAETIVPQGTKQQGKLVSLPTARGAMRLMVAHPQSYEQGAVLAENLKSYRPVIVNLEKMPPEEARRLLDFLSGAVFALGGQVSRVGQAIFVFTPSNIDLSGDLEFKSAGGGLAWPDIYSQTGRR
;
A
#
# COMPACT_ATOMS: atom_id res chain seq x y z
N MET A 1 -38.81 30.76 1.43
CA MET A 1 -39.09 29.41 0.92
C MET A 1 -40.37 29.45 0.07
N ALA A 2 -40.28 29.87 -1.20
CA ALA A 2 -41.47 30.03 -2.06
C ALA A 2 -41.27 29.54 -3.52
N GLY A 3 -40.03 29.44 -4.02
CA GLY A 3 -39.78 29.14 -5.44
C GLY A 3 -39.90 27.66 -5.87
N VAL A 4 -40.01 26.71 -4.94
CA VAL A 4 -40.15 25.27 -5.28
C VAL A 4 -41.61 24.93 -5.63
N TRP A 5 -42.56 25.71 -5.10
CA TRP A 5 -43.99 25.52 -5.31
C TRP A 5 -44.43 26.03 -6.70
N GLU A 6 -43.86 27.15 -7.15
CA GLU A 6 -44.19 27.71 -8.46
C GLU A 6 -43.67 26.86 -9.63
N ALA A 7 -42.48 26.26 -9.50
CA ALA A 7 -41.94 25.35 -10.52
C ALA A 7 -42.78 24.07 -10.68
N PHE A 8 -43.43 23.62 -9.61
CA PHE A 8 -44.32 22.46 -9.60
C PHE A 8 -45.70 22.78 -10.23
N LEU A 9 -46.25 23.98 -9.99
CA LEU A 9 -47.50 24.44 -10.58
C LEU A 9 -47.38 24.67 -12.10
N ASN A 10 -46.22 25.12 -12.55
CA ASN A 10 -45.95 25.34 -13.98
C ASN A 10 -45.79 24.01 -14.76
N TRP A 11 -45.43 22.91 -14.09
CA TRP A 11 -45.30 21.58 -14.70
C TRP A 11 -46.64 20.83 -14.81
N LEU A 12 -47.64 21.15 -13.97
CA LEU A 12 -48.96 20.50 -13.95
C LEU A 12 -50.01 21.13 -14.88
N GLY A 13 -49.62 22.06 -15.74
CA GLY A 13 -50.52 22.67 -16.73
C GLY A 13 -51.58 23.60 -16.15
N TYR A 14 -51.40 24.09 -14.92
CA TYR A 14 -52.27 25.08 -14.26
C TYR A 14 -51.64 26.49 -14.21
N GLY A 15 -50.78 26.82 -15.17
CA GLY A 15 -50.42 28.21 -15.44
C GLY A 15 -51.53 28.84 -16.30
N PRO A 16 -52.09 30.00 -15.93
CA PRO A 16 -53.05 30.69 -16.79
C PRO A 16 -52.36 31.07 -18.11
N GLU A 17 -52.88 30.53 -19.20
CA GLU A 17 -52.54 30.87 -20.58
C GLU A 17 -53.12 32.25 -20.92
N GLU A 18 -52.28 33.24 -21.25
CA GLU A 18 -52.69 34.33 -22.17
C GLU A 18 -51.51 34.71 -23.07
N GLU A 19 -51.76 34.63 -24.38
CA GLU A 19 -50.91 35.08 -25.47
C GLU A 19 -50.82 36.62 -25.52
N GLU A 20 -49.74 37.07 -26.15
CA GLU A 20 -49.50 38.39 -26.79
C GLU A 20 -48.51 39.36 -26.10
N GLY A 21 -47.38 39.55 -26.80
CA GLY A 21 -47.00 40.90 -27.23
C GLY A 21 -46.02 41.70 -26.36
N ARG A 22 -44.81 41.84 -26.92
CA ARG A 22 -44.03 43.10 -27.06
C ARG A 22 -42.71 43.18 -26.28
N SER A 23 -41.66 43.30 -27.09
CA SER A 23 -40.24 43.46 -26.79
C SER A 23 -39.89 44.72 -26.00
N THR A 24 -38.94 44.61 -25.08
CA THR A 24 -37.80 45.55 -24.94
C THR A 24 -36.60 44.83 -24.36
N ALA A 25 -35.47 44.92 -25.06
CA ALA A 25 -34.18 44.40 -24.63
C ALA A 25 -33.56 45.32 -23.57
N GLU A 26 -32.98 44.74 -22.52
CA GLU A 26 -31.93 45.42 -21.76
C GLU A 26 -30.81 44.45 -21.36
N THR A 27 -29.59 44.92 -21.61
CA THR A 27 -28.30 44.24 -21.50
C THR A 27 -27.93 43.94 -20.06
N ILE A 28 -27.54 42.68 -19.77
CA ILE A 28 -26.86 42.35 -18.52
C ILE A 28 -25.63 41.47 -18.81
N VAL A 29 -24.48 41.98 -18.37
CA VAL A 29 -23.12 41.44 -18.49
C VAL A 29 -23.01 40.09 -17.75
N PRO A 30 -22.42 39.02 -18.32
CA PRO A 30 -22.30 37.76 -17.60
C PRO A 30 -21.08 37.80 -16.68
N GLN A 31 -21.30 38.02 -15.38
CA GLN A 31 -20.27 37.79 -14.36
C GLN A 31 -20.25 36.30 -14.03
N GLY A 32 -19.35 35.56 -14.68
CA GLY A 32 -19.15 34.13 -14.45
C GLY A 32 -18.61 33.86 -13.04
N THR A 33 -19.49 33.46 -12.13
CA THR A 33 -19.11 32.89 -10.82
C THR A 33 -18.56 31.49 -11.02
N LYS A 34 -17.24 31.36 -10.86
CA LYS A 34 -16.52 30.09 -10.82
C LYS A 34 -17.14 29.21 -9.74
N GLN A 35 -17.91 28.19 -10.15
CA GLN A 35 -18.30 27.11 -9.26
C GLN A 35 -17.05 26.31 -8.90
N GLN A 36 -16.44 26.67 -7.78
CA GLN A 36 -15.39 25.88 -7.16
C GLN A 36 -16.05 24.57 -6.70
N GLY A 37 -15.75 23.48 -7.41
CA GLY A 37 -16.18 22.14 -7.05
C GLY A 37 -15.80 21.87 -5.59
N LYS A 38 -16.79 21.49 -4.79
CA LYS A 38 -16.59 21.09 -3.40
C LYS A 38 -15.65 19.89 -3.36
N LEU A 39 -14.37 20.12 -3.11
CA LEU A 39 -13.40 19.09 -2.82
C LEU A 39 -13.80 18.43 -1.51
N VAL A 40 -14.47 17.28 -1.60
CA VAL A 40 -14.64 16.41 -0.45
C VAL A 40 -13.32 15.68 -0.26
N SER A 41 -12.58 16.06 0.77
CA SER A 41 -11.41 15.30 1.23
C SER A 41 -11.91 13.92 1.65
N LEU A 42 -11.71 12.92 0.80
CA LEU A 42 -11.81 11.53 1.24
C LEU A 42 -10.81 11.39 2.40
N PRO A 43 -11.24 11.01 3.61
CA PRO A 43 -10.29 10.59 4.61
C PRO A 43 -9.56 9.41 3.98
N THR A 44 -8.32 9.63 3.59
CA THR A 44 -7.40 8.57 3.22
C THR A 44 -7.21 7.75 4.49
N ALA A 45 -8.13 6.84 4.76
CA ALA A 45 -7.91 5.70 5.62
C ALA A 45 -7.08 4.68 4.82
N ARG A 46 -5.96 5.12 4.24
CA ARG A 46 -4.86 4.20 3.99
C ARG A 46 -4.40 3.82 5.38
N GLY A 47 -4.90 2.69 5.88
CA GLY A 47 -4.47 2.14 7.16
C GLY A 47 -2.94 2.18 7.20
N ALA A 48 -2.39 2.71 8.30
CA ALA A 48 -0.95 2.83 8.44
C ALA A 48 -0.32 1.43 8.22
N MET A 49 0.51 1.30 7.20
CA MET A 49 1.24 0.08 6.94
C MET A 49 2.14 -0.21 8.14
N ARG A 50 2.00 -1.40 8.74
CA ARG A 50 2.75 -1.80 9.92
C ARG A 50 3.81 -2.82 9.55
N LEU A 51 5.07 -2.40 9.68
CA LEU A 51 6.26 -3.23 9.55
C LEU A 51 6.56 -3.94 10.88
N MET A 52 7.03 -5.18 10.82
CA MET A 52 7.54 -5.92 11.98
C MET A 52 9.07 -5.96 11.94
N VAL A 53 9.71 -5.76 13.09
CA VAL A 53 11.15 -5.98 13.27
C VAL A 53 11.33 -7.06 14.34
N ALA A 54 12.12 -8.09 14.04
CA ALA A 54 12.32 -9.24 14.89
C ALA A 54 13.81 -9.57 15.05
N HIS A 55 14.17 -10.00 16.25
CA HIS A 55 15.49 -10.53 16.59
C HIS A 55 15.30 -11.95 17.15
N PRO A 56 14.95 -12.93 16.29
CA PRO A 56 14.67 -14.28 16.74
C PRO A 56 15.88 -14.90 17.43
N GLN A 57 15.59 -15.76 18.40
CA GLN A 57 16.61 -16.51 19.15
C GLN A 57 16.53 -18.01 18.90
N SER A 58 15.49 -18.48 18.21
CA SER A 58 15.28 -19.88 17.88
C SER A 58 14.47 -20.04 16.59
N TYR A 59 14.59 -21.20 15.96
CA TYR A 59 13.87 -21.54 14.73
C TYR A 59 12.33 -21.48 14.86
N GLU A 60 11.78 -21.84 16.02
CA GLU A 60 10.33 -21.95 16.26
C GLU A 60 9.60 -20.61 16.09
N GLN A 61 10.30 -19.49 16.30
CA GLN A 61 9.75 -18.15 16.11
C GLN A 61 9.38 -17.87 14.64
N GLY A 62 9.90 -18.65 13.70
CA GLY A 62 9.60 -18.51 12.27
C GLY A 62 8.11 -18.59 11.97
N ALA A 63 7.35 -19.45 12.64
CA ALA A 63 5.91 -19.57 12.42
C ALA A 63 5.17 -18.25 12.69
N VAL A 64 5.56 -17.52 13.74
CA VAL A 64 4.98 -16.20 14.07
C VAL A 64 5.32 -15.18 12.99
N LEU A 65 6.56 -15.19 12.50
CA LEU A 65 6.99 -14.28 11.42
C LEU A 65 6.26 -14.58 10.10
N ALA A 66 6.04 -15.85 9.77
CA ALA A 66 5.28 -16.25 8.59
C ALA A 66 3.81 -15.80 8.65
N GLU A 67 3.16 -15.88 9.82
CA GLU A 67 1.79 -15.39 9.99
C GLU A 67 1.69 -13.86 9.79
N ASN A 68 2.74 -13.11 10.16
CA ASN A 68 2.83 -11.68 9.86
C ASN A 68 2.92 -11.42 8.35
N LEU A 69 3.73 -12.19 7.63
CA LEU A 69 3.84 -12.08 6.18
C LEU A 69 2.51 -12.38 5.49
N LYS A 70 1.79 -13.42 5.95
CA LYS A 70 0.45 -13.77 5.47
C LYS A 70 -0.58 -12.67 5.73
N SER A 71 -0.39 -11.88 6.80
CA SER A 71 -1.20 -10.68 7.10
C SER A 71 -0.78 -9.45 6.30
N TYR A 72 0.01 -9.61 5.22
CA TYR A 72 0.56 -8.54 4.40
C TYR A 72 1.41 -7.52 5.17
N ARG A 73 2.02 -7.96 6.28
CA ARG A 73 2.98 -7.16 7.07
C ARG A 73 4.39 -7.60 6.72
N PRO A 74 5.25 -6.72 6.20
CA PRO A 74 6.64 -7.08 5.96
C PRO A 74 7.38 -7.25 7.27
N VAL A 75 8.45 -8.03 7.22
CA VAL A 75 9.22 -8.43 8.40
C VAL A 75 10.70 -8.18 8.14
N ILE A 76 11.34 -7.42 9.03
CA ILE A 76 12.80 -7.33 9.13
C ILE A 76 13.25 -8.32 10.20
N VAL A 77 14.22 -9.16 9.87
CA VAL A 77 14.76 -10.19 10.75
C VAL A 77 16.25 -10.00 10.89
N ASN A 78 16.72 -9.83 12.12
CA ASN A 78 18.14 -9.85 12.47
C ASN A 78 18.49 -11.22 13.08
N LEU A 79 19.37 -11.97 12.40
CA LEU A 79 19.82 -13.32 12.75
C LEU A 79 21.20 -13.35 13.42
N GLU A 80 21.81 -12.21 13.76
CA GLU A 80 23.18 -12.12 14.32
C GLU A 80 23.37 -12.94 15.60
N LYS A 81 22.30 -13.11 16.38
CA LYS A 81 22.33 -13.84 17.67
C LYS A 81 21.87 -15.29 17.57
N MET A 82 21.51 -15.77 16.38
CA MET A 82 21.07 -17.15 16.19
C MET A 82 22.27 -18.06 15.87
N PRO A 83 22.23 -19.33 16.32
CA PRO A 83 23.16 -20.34 15.83
C PRO A 83 23.14 -20.40 14.30
N PRO A 84 24.29 -20.52 13.61
CA PRO A 84 24.34 -20.46 12.14
C PRO A 84 23.42 -21.46 11.43
N GLU A 85 23.30 -22.67 11.96
CA GLU A 85 22.42 -23.71 11.41
C GLU A 85 20.93 -23.35 11.56
N GLU A 86 20.52 -22.83 12.72
CA GLU A 86 19.15 -22.39 12.94
C GLU A 86 18.81 -21.13 12.14
N ALA A 87 19.74 -20.18 12.04
CA ALA A 87 19.59 -18.97 11.24
C ALA A 87 19.31 -19.32 9.77
N ARG A 88 20.08 -20.27 9.22
CA ARG A 88 19.91 -20.77 7.85
C ARG A 88 18.56 -21.44 7.66
N ARG A 89 18.17 -22.35 8.56
CA ARG A 89 16.87 -23.02 8.51
C ARG A 89 15.71 -22.02 8.59
N LEU A 90 15.83 -21.01 9.46
CA LEU A 90 14.81 -19.97 9.60
C LEU A 90 14.74 -19.11 8.33
N LEU A 91 15.87 -18.75 7.74
CA LEU A 91 15.91 -18.03 6.46
C LEU A 91 15.25 -18.85 5.34
N ASP A 92 15.57 -20.14 5.22
CA ASP A 92 14.96 -21.03 4.21
C ASP A 92 13.44 -21.11 4.39
N PHE A 93 12.97 -21.27 5.63
CA PHE A 93 11.56 -21.32 5.97
C PHE A 93 10.81 -20.04 5.58
N LEU A 94 11.33 -18.87 5.98
CA LEU A 94 10.71 -17.58 5.67
C LEU A 94 10.79 -17.23 4.18
N SER A 95 11.86 -17.64 3.50
CA SER A 95 12.01 -17.49 2.06
C SER A 95 10.97 -18.32 1.32
N GLY A 96 10.73 -19.56 1.76
CA GLY A 96 9.65 -20.39 1.23
C GLY A 96 8.27 -19.77 1.48
N ALA A 97 8.03 -19.23 2.67
CA ALA A 97 6.77 -18.57 3.01
C ALA A 97 6.51 -17.34 2.14
N VAL A 98 7.49 -16.45 1.97
CA VAL A 98 7.32 -15.24 1.17
C VAL A 98 7.23 -15.56 -0.33
N PHE A 99 7.96 -16.57 -0.80
CA PHE A 99 7.86 -17.06 -2.18
C PHE A 99 6.45 -17.56 -2.50
N ALA A 100 5.83 -18.33 -1.59
CA ALA A 100 4.44 -18.76 -1.75
C ALA A 100 3.44 -17.60 -1.76
N LEU A 101 3.78 -16.46 -1.17
CA LEU A 101 2.97 -15.22 -1.17
C LEU A 101 3.28 -14.30 -2.37
N GLY A 102 4.14 -14.73 -3.30
CA GLY A 102 4.58 -13.93 -4.45
C GLY A 102 5.41 -12.70 -4.05
N GLY A 103 6.03 -12.74 -2.87
CA GLY A 103 6.87 -11.67 -2.36
C GLY A 103 8.36 -11.90 -2.64
N GLN A 104 9.19 -11.10 -1.99
CA GLN A 104 10.65 -11.09 -2.18
C GLN A 104 11.41 -11.03 -0.86
N VAL A 105 12.66 -11.48 -0.90
CA VAL A 105 13.62 -11.40 0.20
C VAL A 105 14.72 -10.44 -0.21
N SER A 106 15.12 -9.54 0.69
CA SER A 106 16.23 -8.60 0.47
C SER A 106 17.19 -8.64 1.65
N ARG A 107 18.48 -8.79 1.37
CA ARG A 107 19.54 -8.68 2.38
C ARG A 107 19.89 -7.20 2.54
N VAL A 108 19.83 -6.69 3.77
CA VAL A 108 20.10 -5.27 4.08
C VAL A 108 21.26 -5.08 5.05
N GLY A 109 21.88 -6.18 5.48
CA GLY A 109 23.07 -6.21 6.34
C GLY A 109 23.70 -7.60 6.39
N GLN A 110 24.70 -7.79 7.25
CA GLN A 110 25.44 -9.05 7.30
C GLN A 110 24.54 -10.25 7.64
N ALA A 111 23.67 -10.11 8.65
CA ALA A 111 22.67 -11.11 9.02
C ALA A 111 21.28 -10.48 9.21
N ILE A 112 20.99 -9.40 8.47
CA ILE A 112 19.72 -8.69 8.51
C ILE A 112 19.01 -8.84 7.16
N PHE A 113 17.77 -9.33 7.22
CA PHE A 113 16.96 -9.67 6.06
C PHE A 113 15.60 -8.99 6.15
N VAL A 114 15.08 -8.59 5.00
CA VAL A 114 13.74 -8.02 4.84
C VAL A 114 12.93 -8.99 3.98
N PHE A 115 11.76 -9.36 4.48
CA PHE A 115 10.78 -10.18 3.79
C PHE A 115 9.56 -9.33 3.49
N THR A 116 9.23 -9.16 2.21
CA THR A 116 8.08 -8.35 1.77
C THR A 116 7.10 -9.21 0.99
N PRO A 117 5.81 -9.25 1.38
CA PRO A 117 4.76 -9.86 0.57
C PRO A 117 4.46 -9.02 -0.68
N SER A 118 3.72 -9.59 -1.63
CA SER A 118 3.49 -9.06 -2.98
C SER A 118 2.89 -7.66 -3.09
N ASN A 119 2.27 -7.14 -2.02
CA ASN A 119 1.67 -5.81 -2.00
C ASN A 119 2.66 -4.67 -1.63
N ILE A 120 3.93 -5.00 -1.37
CA ILE A 120 4.93 -4.06 -0.87
C ILE A 120 6.15 -4.08 -1.78
N ASP A 121 6.47 -2.89 -2.30
CA ASP A 121 7.69 -2.65 -3.05
C ASP A 121 8.79 -2.12 -2.12
N LEU A 122 10.03 -2.54 -2.39
CA LEU A 122 11.22 -2.09 -1.66
C LEU A 122 12.02 -1.18 -2.57
N SER A 123 12.13 0.09 -2.20
CA SER A 123 12.99 1.06 -2.88
C SER A 123 14.19 1.40 -2.01
N GLY A 124 15.38 1.48 -2.60
CA GLY A 124 16.60 1.86 -1.91
C GLY A 124 17.85 1.30 -2.60
N ASP A 125 19.00 1.88 -2.27
CA ASP A 125 20.30 1.35 -2.70
C ASP A 125 20.67 0.15 -1.82
N LEU A 126 20.07 -1.01 -2.14
CA LEU A 126 20.34 -2.28 -1.48
C LEU A 126 21.53 -2.98 -2.17
N GLU A 127 22.65 -2.27 -2.33
CA GLU A 127 23.89 -2.86 -2.86
C GLU A 127 24.60 -3.73 -1.81
N PHE A 128 24.01 -4.88 -1.47
CA PHE A 128 24.76 -5.99 -0.90
C PHE A 128 25.09 -6.97 -2.01
N LYS A 129 26.30 -6.83 -2.59
CA LYS A 129 26.82 -7.78 -3.57
C LYS A 129 27.02 -9.15 -2.93
N SER A 130 26.00 -9.99 -2.99
CA SER A 130 26.18 -11.44 -2.90
C SER A 130 27.01 -11.87 -4.11
N ALA A 131 28.15 -12.52 -3.86
CA ALA A 131 29.05 -12.96 -4.92
C ALA A 131 28.43 -14.13 -5.70
N GLY A 132 27.68 -13.84 -6.77
CA GLY A 132 27.18 -14.85 -7.73
C GLY A 132 25.82 -14.48 -8.29
N GLY A 133 25.66 -14.46 -9.62
CA GLY A 133 24.39 -14.12 -10.27
C GLY A 133 23.30 -15.17 -10.04
N GLY A 134 22.06 -14.71 -9.83
CA GLY A 134 20.86 -15.53 -9.64
C GLY A 134 20.71 -16.04 -8.20
N LEU A 135 19.61 -15.66 -7.53
CA LEU A 135 19.25 -16.10 -6.16
C LEU A 135 20.47 -16.25 -5.24
N ALA A 136 21.21 -15.17 -5.09
CA ALA A 136 22.51 -15.17 -4.44
C ALA A 136 22.33 -15.21 -2.92
N TRP A 137 22.12 -16.42 -2.41
CA TRP A 137 21.93 -16.70 -0.99
C TRP A 137 23.11 -16.14 -0.18
N PRO A 138 22.86 -15.52 0.99
CA PRO A 138 23.88 -14.89 1.83
C PRO A 138 25.04 -15.84 2.18
N ASP A 139 26.22 -15.31 2.47
CA ASP A 139 27.42 -16.11 2.81
C ASP A 139 27.30 -16.99 4.08
N ILE A 140 26.14 -17.00 4.75
CA ILE A 140 25.84 -17.95 5.83
C ILE A 140 25.90 -19.42 5.34
N TYR A 141 25.85 -19.66 4.02
CA TYR A 141 25.95 -20.98 3.42
C TYR A 141 27.41 -21.39 3.11
N SER A 142 28.39 -20.47 3.10
CA SER A 142 29.74 -20.72 2.56
C SER A 142 30.82 -21.10 3.59
N GLN A 143 30.52 -21.06 4.89
CA GLN A 143 31.52 -21.35 5.94
C GLN A 143 31.61 -22.83 6.35
N THR A 144 30.68 -23.69 5.94
CA THR A 144 30.63 -25.09 6.42
C THR A 144 31.36 -26.10 5.53
N GLY A 145 32.29 -25.66 4.67
CA GLY A 145 32.89 -26.53 3.64
C GLY A 145 34.41 -26.58 3.55
N ARG A 146 35.17 -25.95 4.46
CA ARG A 146 36.64 -26.10 4.51
C ARG A 146 37.07 -26.71 5.84
N ARG A 147 37.05 -28.03 5.92
CA ARG A 147 37.99 -28.82 6.73
C ARG A 147 38.38 -30.05 5.94
#